data_AF-A0A7S0VMI0-F1
#
_entry.id   AF-A0A7S0VMI0-F1
#
_cell.length_a   1.000
_cell.length_b   1.000
_cell.length_c   1.000
_cell.angle_alpha   90.00
_cell.angle_beta   90.00
_cell.angle_gamma   90.00
#
_symmetry.space_group_name_H-M   'P 1'
#
loop_
_entity.id
_entity.type
_entity.pdbx_description
1 polymer ?
#
loop_
_entity_poly.entity_id
_entity_poly.type
_entity_poly.pdbx_seq_one_letter_code
_entity_poly.pdbx_strand_id
1 'polypeptide(L)'
;REGEGAWASRAGRLRAWLKSGEAEEAADGRPLVCVLHSTLMDLLIKSLLDLPVTLPNEGGPFFFTDNVSITTLFLPAEWCRGGKGPGPTLQALNATPHIPDDGIA
;
A
#
# COMPACT_ATOMS: atom_id res chain seq x y z
N ARG A 1 -9.57 -13.88 -16.94
CA ARG A 1 -8.87 -14.18 -15.68
C ARG A 1 -7.51 -13.51 -15.76
N GLU A 2 -7.33 -12.37 -15.10
CA GLU A 2 -6.00 -11.76 -15.04
C GLU A 2 -5.13 -12.64 -14.15
N GLY A 3 -4.01 -13.10 -14.69
CA GLY A 3 -3.12 -14.03 -14.00
C GLY A 3 -2.48 -13.40 -12.77
N GLU A 4 -2.11 -14.24 -11.81
CA GLU A 4 -1.49 -13.90 -10.53
C GLU A 4 -0.26 -12.97 -10.67
N GLY A 5 0.57 -13.18 -11.71
CA GLY A 5 1.70 -12.28 -12.01
C GLY A 5 1.31 -10.84 -12.40
N ALA A 6 0.08 -10.61 -12.85
CA ALA A 6 -0.40 -9.27 -13.19
C ALA A 6 -0.56 -8.39 -11.94
N TRP A 7 -0.94 -8.97 -10.80
CA TRP A 7 -1.12 -8.23 -9.55
C TRP A 7 0.21 -7.79 -8.94
N ALA A 8 1.19 -8.70 -8.85
CA ALA A 8 2.54 -8.36 -8.39
C ALA A 8 3.19 -7.31 -9.31
N SER A 9 3.00 -7.44 -10.63
CA SER A 9 3.48 -6.46 -11.60
C SER A 9 2.83 -5.07 -11.41
N ARG A 10 1.53 -5.01 -11.10
CA ARG A 10 0.83 -3.75 -10.79
C ARG A 10 1.35 -3.10 -9.51
N ALA A 11 1.49 -3.87 -8.44
CA ALA A 11 2.05 -3.37 -7.18
C ALA A 11 3.46 -2.81 -7.39
N GLY A 12 4.32 -3.51 -8.13
CA GLY A 12 5.67 -3.06 -8.47
C GLY A 12 5.69 -1.75 -9.27
N ARG A 13 4.79 -1.60 -10.28
CA ARG A 13 4.66 -0.34 -11.02
C ARG A 13 4.22 0.82 -10.13
N LEU A 14 3.26 0.58 -9.25
CA LEU A 14 2.77 1.61 -8.34
C LEU A 14 3.87 2.03 -7.34
N ARG A 15 4.64 1.08 -6.79
CA ARG A 15 5.82 1.37 -5.98
C ARG A 15 6.86 2.20 -6.76
N ALA A 16 7.14 1.84 -8.01
CA ALA A 16 8.10 2.55 -8.83
C ALA A 16 7.68 4.01 -9.05
N TRP A 17 6.40 4.25 -9.33
CA TRP A 17 5.84 5.60 -9.46
C TRP A 17 5.88 6.40 -8.15
N LEU A 18 5.54 5.76 -7.02
CA LEU A 18 5.69 6.39 -5.69
C LEU A 18 7.15 6.75 -5.37
N LYS A 19 8.11 6.01 -5.93
CA LYS A 19 9.56 6.20 -5.73
C LYS A 19 10.24 7.05 -6.83
N SER A 20 9.50 7.55 -7.83
CA SER A 20 10.10 8.36 -8.91
C SER A 20 10.08 9.87 -8.67
N GLY A 21 9.33 10.33 -7.67
CA GLY A 21 9.10 11.75 -7.37
C GLY A 21 7.83 12.29 -8.05
N GLU A 22 7.39 11.67 -9.15
CA GLU A 22 6.18 12.05 -9.88
C GLU A 22 4.93 12.01 -9.00
N ALA A 23 4.83 11.00 -8.12
CA ALA A 23 3.71 10.89 -7.21
C ALA A 23 3.68 12.03 -6.17
N GLU A 24 4.85 12.45 -5.69
CA GLU A 24 4.98 13.57 -4.75
C GLU A 24 4.60 14.89 -5.43
N GLU A 25 5.07 15.11 -6.67
CA GLU A 25 4.70 16.26 -7.49
C GLU A 25 3.20 16.30 -7.77
N ALA A 26 2.60 15.16 -8.16
CA ALA A 26 1.17 15.05 -8.41
C ALA A 26 0.33 15.30 -7.15
N ALA A 27 0.86 14.95 -5.97
CA ALA A 27 0.21 15.17 -4.69
C ALA A 27 0.16 16.65 -4.29
N ASP A 28 1.14 17.44 -4.73
CA ASP A 28 1.24 18.89 -4.46
C ASP A 28 1.07 19.20 -2.97
N GLY A 29 1.87 18.52 -2.13
CA GLY A 29 1.86 18.67 -0.67
C GLY A 29 0.63 18.09 0.05
N ARG A 30 -0.30 17.43 -0.66
CA ARG A 30 -1.48 16.79 -0.07
C ARG A 30 -1.29 15.27 0.07
N PRO A 31 -2.06 14.60 0.94
CA PRO A 31 -2.08 13.13 0.97
C PRO A 31 -2.60 12.55 -0.35
N LEU A 32 -1.96 11.47 -0.81
CA LEU A 32 -2.50 10.64 -1.90
C LEU A 32 -3.51 9.64 -1.33
N VAL A 33 -4.69 9.55 -1.97
CA VAL A 33 -5.72 8.57 -1.62
C VAL A 33 -5.83 7.55 -2.75
N CYS A 34 -5.59 6.28 -2.42
CA CYS A 34 -5.67 5.16 -3.35
C CYS A 34 -6.81 4.22 -2.93
N VAL A 35 -7.79 4.00 -3.82
CA VAL A 35 -8.85 3.01 -3.63
C VAL A 35 -8.45 1.74 -4.37
N LEU A 36 -8.18 0.67 -3.65
CA LEU A 36 -7.59 -0.56 -4.17
C LEU A 36 -8.41 -1.79 -3.70
N HIS A 37 -8.33 -2.88 -4.47
CA HIS A 37 -8.77 -4.19 -3.96
C HIS A 37 -7.74 -4.74 -2.97
N SER A 38 -8.20 -5.56 -2.02
CA SER A 38 -7.39 -6.14 -0.92
C SER A 38 -6.11 -6.83 -1.40
N THR A 39 -6.17 -7.62 -2.48
CA THR A 39 -4.98 -8.28 -3.05
C THR A 39 -3.91 -7.28 -3.50
N LEU A 40 -4.31 -6.21 -4.20
CA LEU A 40 -3.35 -5.20 -4.67
C LEU A 40 -2.79 -4.39 -3.50
N MET A 41 -3.62 -4.14 -2.49
CA MET A 41 -3.25 -3.44 -1.27
C MET A 41 -2.19 -4.22 -0.47
N ASP A 42 -2.41 -5.52 -0.24
CA ASP A 42 -1.45 -6.40 0.43
C ASP A 42 -0.10 -6.45 -0.31
N LEU A 43 -0.12 -6.67 -1.63
CA LEU A 43 1.09 -6.71 -2.45
C LEU A 43 1.83 -5.37 -2.47
N LEU A 44 1.10 -4.26 -2.51
CA LEU A 44 1.69 -2.93 -2.47
C LEU A 44 2.36 -2.66 -1.12
N ILE A 45 1.67 -2.94 0.00
CA ILE A 45 2.23 -2.74 1.35
C ILE A 45 3.51 -3.58 1.51
N LYS A 46 3.47 -4.86 1.13
CA LYS A 46 4.65 -5.73 1.14
C LYS A 46 5.79 -5.15 0.32
N SER A 47 5.50 -4.70 -0.90
CA SER A 47 6.50 -4.11 -1.79
C SER A 47 7.09 -2.82 -1.23
N LEU A 48 6.29 -1.96 -0.60
CA LEU A 48 6.73 -0.69 0.00
C LEU A 48 7.58 -0.92 1.25
N LEU A 49 7.26 -1.93 2.05
CA LEU A 49 7.99 -2.30 3.27
C LEU A 49 9.14 -3.29 3.03
N ASP A 50 9.49 -3.54 1.75
CA ASP A 50 10.52 -4.49 1.32
C ASP A 50 10.34 -5.91 1.94
N LEU A 51 9.08 -6.31 2.13
CA LEU A 51 8.70 -7.65 2.59
C LEU A 51 8.57 -8.62 1.41
N PRO A 52 8.69 -9.95 1.64
CA PRO A 52 8.45 -10.94 0.60
C PRO A 52 7.07 -10.77 -0.05
N VAL A 53 7.08 -10.46 -1.36
CA VAL A 53 5.86 -10.33 -2.16
C VAL A 53 5.36 -11.72 -2.52
N THR A 54 4.60 -12.30 -1.58
CA THR A 54 3.96 -13.61 -1.69
C THR A 54 2.45 -13.42 -1.79
N LEU A 55 1.81 -14.22 -2.63
CA LEU A 55 0.36 -14.18 -2.80
C LEU A 55 -0.37 -14.89 -1.64
N PRO A 56 -1.66 -14.62 -1.43
CA PRO A 56 -2.42 -15.18 -0.30
C PRO A 56 -2.48 -16.71 -0.32
N ASN A 57 -2.49 -17.32 -1.50
CA ASN A 57 -2.53 -18.77 -1.70
C ASN A 57 -1.15 -19.45 -1.61
N GLU A 58 -0.07 -18.69 -1.48
CA GLU A 58 1.31 -19.21 -1.38
C GLU A 58 1.76 -19.42 0.07
N GLY A 59 0.86 -19.23 1.05
CA GLY A 59 1.14 -19.49 2.47
C GLY A 59 2.04 -18.45 3.15
N GLY A 60 2.28 -17.32 2.50
CA GLY A 60 3.03 -16.20 3.07
C GLY A 60 2.21 -15.34 4.05
N PRO A 61 2.87 -14.47 4.83
CA PRO A 61 2.17 -13.51 5.67
C PRO A 61 1.25 -12.65 4.80
N PHE A 62 -0.03 -12.54 5.16
CA PHE A 62 -1.02 -11.77 4.44
C PHE A 62 -1.47 -10.61 5.32
N PHE A 63 -1.33 -9.38 4.83
CA PHE A 63 -1.97 -8.24 5.44
C PHE A 63 -3.46 -8.35 5.09
N PHE A 64 -4.21 -9.03 5.95
CA PHE A 64 -5.65 -9.08 5.85
C PHE A 64 -6.15 -7.64 5.87
N THR A 65 -6.74 -7.18 4.77
CA THR A 65 -7.26 -5.82 4.63
C THR A 65 -8.76 -5.88 4.61
N ASP A 66 -9.37 -5.31 5.65
CA ASP A 66 -10.82 -5.32 5.80
C ASP A 66 -11.47 -4.44 4.73
N ASN A 67 -12.69 -4.81 4.32
CA ASN A 67 -13.45 -4.00 3.37
C ASN A 67 -13.73 -2.62 3.96
N VAL A 68 -13.60 -1.59 3.11
CA VAL A 68 -13.86 -0.19 3.50
C VAL A 68 -12.97 0.25 4.68
N SER A 69 -11.79 -0.35 4.82
CA SER A 69 -10.82 0.08 5.82
C SER A 69 -9.78 1.03 5.22
N ILE A 70 -9.13 1.81 6.08
CA ILE A 70 -8.11 2.79 5.73
C ILE A 70 -6.77 2.29 6.27
N THR A 71 -5.81 2.10 5.37
CA THR A 71 -4.41 1.85 5.74
C THR A 71 -3.59 3.06 5.37
N THR A 72 -2.81 3.56 6.33
CA THR A 72 -2.01 4.78 6.18
C THR A 72 -0.53 4.42 6.22
N LEU A 73 0.21 4.86 5.20
CA LEU A 73 1.66 4.78 5.15
C LEU A 73 2.25 6.18 5.06
N PHE A 74 3.35 6.41 5.78
CA PHE A 74 4.20 7.57 5.57
C PHE A 74 5.32 7.21 4.58
N LEU A 75 5.46 8.02 3.53
CA LEU A 75 6.53 7.89 2.54
C LEU A 75 7.49 9.09 2.69
N PRO A 76 8.75 8.89 3.12
CA PRO A 76 9.71 9.97 3.21
C PRO A 76 10.01 10.58 1.83
N ALA A 77 10.08 11.91 1.73
CA ALA A 77 10.34 12.61 0.47
C ALA A 77 11.65 12.18 -0.19
N GLU A 78 12.71 11.94 0.60
CA GLU A 78 13.99 11.43 0.07
C GLU A 78 13.82 10.06 -0.58
N TRP A 79 13.04 9.16 0.03
CA TRP A 79 12.74 7.85 -0.55
C TRP A 79 11.89 8.00 -1.81
N CYS A 80 10.89 8.88 -1.81
CA CYS A 80 10.03 9.15 -2.96
C CYS A 80 10.80 9.64 -4.19
N ARG A 81 12.00 10.21 -4.01
CA ARG A 81 12.87 10.70 -5.10
C ARG A 81 14.01 9.72 -5.42
N GLY A 82 13.86 8.45 -5.08
CA GLY A 82 14.84 7.40 -5.38
C GLY A 82 16.04 7.36 -4.43
N GLY A 83 16.04 8.15 -3.36
CA GLY A 83 17.14 8.25 -2.39
C GLY A 83 17.33 7.01 -1.52
N LYS A 84 18.39 7.04 -0.70
CA LYS A 84 18.79 5.96 0.23
C LYS A 84 18.39 6.20 1.68
N GLY A 85 17.61 7.25 1.95
CA GLY A 85 17.04 7.57 3.25
C GLY A 85 16.08 6.50 3.81
N PRO A 86 15.45 6.76 4.96
CA PRO A 86 14.53 5.83 5.59
C PRO A 86 13.41 5.43 4.63
N GLY A 87 13.02 4.16 4.69
CA GLY A 87 11.94 3.61 3.87
C GLY A 87 10.54 4.02 4.33
N PRO A 88 9.51 3.59 3.59
CA PRO A 88 8.11 3.72 3.97
C PRO A 88 7.85 3.16 5.39
N THR A 89 6.93 3.79 6.12
CA THR A 89 6.50 3.31 7.43
C THR A 89 4.98 3.13 7.46
N LEU A 90 4.53 1.97 7.93
CA LEU A 90 3.11 1.71 8.18
C LEU A 90 2.68 2.44 9.45
N GLN A 91 1.70 3.34 9.34
CA GLN A 91 1.19 4.13 10.46
C GLN A 91 -0.11 3.57 11.03
N ALA A 92 -0.99 3.06 10.17
CA ALA A 92 -2.25 2.42 10.56
C ALA A 92 -2.60 1.34 9.54
N LEU A 93 -3.14 0.22 10.03
CA LEU A 93 -3.63 -0.89 9.21
C LEU A 93 -5.10 -1.12 9.57
N ASN A 94 -5.96 -1.25 8.56
CA ASN A 94 -7.39 -1.52 8.69
C ASN A 94 -8.15 -0.55 9.61
N ALA A 95 -7.78 0.72 9.62
CA ALA A 95 -8.49 1.70 10.43
C ALA A 95 -9.88 1.98 9.83
N THR A 96 -10.92 1.91 10.66
CA THR A 96 -12.31 2.21 10.26
C THR A 96 -12.89 3.41 11.04
N PRO A 97 -12.18 4.54 11.20
CA PRO A 97 -12.65 5.65 12.06
C PRO A 97 -13.91 6.34 11.53
N HIS A 98 -14.27 6.07 10.29
CA HIS A 98 -15.45 6.60 9.61
C HIS A 98 -16.66 5.65 9.70
N ILE A 99 -16.45 4.40 10.12
CA ILE A 99 -17.51 3.45 10.41
C ILE A 99 -17.86 3.70 11.88
N PRO A 100 -19.07 4.16 12.20
CA PRO A 100 -19.48 4.35 13.58
C PRO A 100 -19.39 3.02 14.35
N ASP A 101 -18.96 3.07 15.61
CA ASP A 101 -18.98 1.94 16.55
C ASP A 101 -20.44 1.64 16.96
N ASP A 102 -21.30 1.31 16.00
CA ASP A 102 -22.72 1.06 16.25
C ASP A 102 -22.98 -0.38 16.77
N GLY A 103 -21.94 -1.06 17.26
CA GLY A 103 -22.05 -2.37 17.89
C GLY A 103 -22.32 -3.53 16.93
N ILE A 104 -21.57 -3.61 15.82
CA ILE A 104 -21.54 -4.86 15.03
C ILE A 104 -20.63 -5.86 15.77
N ALA A 105 -21.28 -6.74 16.53
CA ALA A 105 -20.71 -7.97 17.09
C ALA A 105 -20.55 -9.06 16.01
#